data_AF-A0A453C4B9-F1
#
_entry.id   AF-A0A453C4B9-F1
#
_cell.length_a   1.000
_cell.length_b   1.000
_cell.length_c   1.000
_cell.angle_alpha   90.00
_cell.angle_beta   90.00
_cell.angle_gamma   90.00
#
_symmetry.space_group_name_H-M   'P 1'
#
loop_
_entity.id
_entity.type
_entity.pdbx_description
1 polymer ?
#
loop_
_entity_poly.entity_id
_entity_poly.type
_entity_poly.pdbx_seq_one_letter_code
_entity_poly.pdbx_strand_id
1 'polypeptide(L)'
;NGSASFGAMVGRVANRIANARFVLDGKTYHLLRNDGNSTIHGGPKGFGKVIWTVKEHVSHGDSPYITFYYHSLDGEQGFPGALDVYVKYQLSRPYDLSIRMNVTARNKATPVNLANHAYWNLAGHGSGDVLKHELQMFASHYTPVDGSMIPTGEVAPVAGTMYDFGRRIPVGTNMKIVPGGGGGYDMNYAVDGQHGQQNAMRPVARVRDPKSGRAFELWANQPGVQFYTASWLINEKGKAGKVYGQYGALCLETQAYPDAVNHPNFPSSIVRPGQVYKHDMVFRFSYQATYDA
;
A
#
# COMPACT_ATOMS: atom_id res chain seq x y z
N ASN A 1 -7.69 -14.44 -12.96
CA ASN A 1 -6.72 -13.83 -12.02
C ASN A 1 -6.48 -12.38 -12.40
N GLY A 2 -7.07 -11.42 -11.70
CA GLY A 2 -6.85 -9.99 -12.02
C GLY A 2 -7.72 -8.98 -11.26
N SER A 3 -8.74 -9.42 -10.52
CA SER A 3 -9.60 -8.55 -9.70
C SER A 3 -8.91 -8.12 -8.40
N ALA A 4 -8.17 -9.02 -7.74
CA ALA A 4 -7.59 -8.81 -6.41
C ALA A 4 -6.20 -8.14 -6.39
N SER A 5 -5.70 -7.63 -7.51
CA SER A 5 -4.42 -6.89 -7.58
C SER A 5 -3.19 -7.56 -6.93
N PHE A 6 -3.16 -8.90 -6.84
CA PHE A 6 -2.10 -9.65 -6.15
C PHE A 6 -0.70 -9.24 -6.60
N GLY A 7 0.07 -8.59 -5.72
CA GLY A 7 1.46 -8.20 -5.96
C GLY A 7 1.64 -7.08 -6.98
N ALA A 8 0.56 -6.45 -7.45
CA ALA A 8 0.63 -5.39 -8.44
C ALA A 8 1.26 -4.11 -7.85
N MET A 9 1.87 -3.30 -8.72
CA MET A 9 2.09 -1.90 -8.42
C MET A 9 0.83 -1.13 -8.83
N VAL A 10 0.16 -0.51 -7.86
CA VAL A 10 -1.12 0.19 -8.08
C VAL A 10 -0.91 1.70 -8.14
N GLY A 11 -1.70 2.36 -8.98
CA GLY A 11 -1.61 3.79 -9.28
C GLY A 11 -2.50 4.14 -10.47
N ARG A 12 -2.64 5.39 -10.92
CA ARG A 12 -1.89 6.59 -10.50
C ARG A 12 -2.11 7.01 -9.05
N VAL A 13 -3.28 6.73 -8.51
CA VAL A 13 -3.63 6.94 -7.10
C VAL A 13 -4.12 5.62 -6.51
N ALA A 14 -3.35 5.08 -5.56
CA ALA A 14 -3.70 3.93 -4.75
C ALA A 14 -4.89 4.26 -3.84
N ASN A 15 -5.64 3.23 -3.47
CA ASN A 15 -6.87 3.34 -2.69
C ASN A 15 -7.95 4.17 -3.39
N ARG A 16 -8.99 4.61 -2.66
CA ARG A 16 -10.18 5.26 -3.20
C ARG A 16 -10.00 6.77 -3.35
N ILE A 17 -10.55 7.30 -4.44
CA ILE A 17 -10.92 8.71 -4.59
C ILE A 17 -12.44 8.79 -4.58
N ALA A 18 -13.00 9.51 -3.61
CA ALA A 18 -14.43 9.61 -3.38
C ALA A 18 -15.16 10.19 -4.59
N ASN A 19 -16.31 9.61 -4.92
CA ASN A 19 -17.18 10.05 -6.02
C ASN A 19 -16.51 10.07 -7.41
N ALA A 20 -15.33 9.44 -7.54
CA ALA A 20 -14.49 9.48 -8.72
C ALA A 20 -14.27 10.92 -9.21
N ARG A 21 -14.05 11.86 -8.28
CA ARG A 21 -13.81 13.26 -8.62
C ARG A 21 -12.88 13.92 -7.62
N PHE A 22 -12.25 14.99 -8.06
CA PHE A 22 -11.55 15.93 -7.19
C PHE A 22 -11.48 17.32 -7.83
N VAL A 23 -11.06 18.31 -7.04
CA VAL A 23 -10.80 19.67 -7.52
C VAL A 23 -9.31 19.96 -7.40
N LEU A 24 -8.70 20.43 -8.49
CA LEU A 24 -7.30 20.82 -8.52
C LEU A 24 -7.17 22.16 -9.27
N ASP A 25 -6.53 23.13 -8.62
CA ASP A 25 -6.32 24.49 -9.14
C ASP A 25 -7.64 25.12 -9.65
N GLY A 26 -8.73 24.95 -8.89
CA GLY A 26 -10.07 25.48 -9.20
C GLY A 26 -10.84 24.70 -10.27
N LYS A 27 -10.26 23.65 -10.87
CA LYS A 27 -10.92 22.82 -11.88
C LYS A 27 -11.36 21.47 -11.31
N THR A 28 -12.60 21.09 -11.59
CA THR A 28 -13.13 19.75 -11.30
C THR A 28 -12.64 18.74 -12.33
N TYR A 29 -12.14 17.61 -11.84
CA TYR A 29 -11.77 16.45 -12.65
C TYR A 29 -12.68 15.27 -12.30
N HIS A 30 -13.14 14.57 -13.34
CA HIS A 30 -13.92 13.35 -13.21
C HIS A 30 -13.07 12.17 -13.66
N LEU A 31 -13.03 11.15 -12.82
CA LEU A 31 -12.28 9.92 -13.01
C LEU A 31 -13.21 8.79 -13.43
N LEU A 32 -12.63 7.72 -13.96
CA LEU A 32 -13.39 6.50 -14.25
C LEU A 32 -13.67 5.73 -12.96
N ARG A 33 -14.96 5.45 -12.72
CA ARG A 33 -15.43 4.64 -11.59
C ARG A 33 -15.11 3.17 -11.82
N ASN A 34 -14.75 2.48 -10.75
CA ASN A 34 -14.55 1.02 -10.74
C ASN A 34 -14.83 0.37 -9.38
N ASP A 35 -15.28 1.15 -8.39
CA ASP A 35 -15.71 0.66 -7.08
C ASP A 35 -16.87 1.51 -6.58
N GLY A 36 -18.10 1.09 -6.89
CA GLY A 36 -19.31 1.89 -6.66
C GLY A 36 -19.22 3.27 -7.32
N ASN A 37 -19.36 4.32 -6.50
CA ASN A 37 -19.23 5.72 -6.95
C ASN A 37 -17.79 6.23 -7.00
N SER A 38 -16.82 5.44 -6.57
CA SER A 38 -15.43 5.86 -6.38
C SER A 38 -14.51 5.29 -7.47
N THR A 39 -13.33 5.90 -7.56
CA THR A 39 -12.20 5.34 -8.33
C THR A 39 -11.24 4.69 -7.34
N ILE A 40 -10.98 3.39 -7.47
CA ILE A 40 -10.01 2.67 -6.65
C ILE A 40 -8.79 2.27 -7.49
N HIS A 41 -7.59 2.43 -6.92
CA HIS A 41 -6.31 2.00 -7.52
C HIS A 41 -6.10 2.53 -8.95
N GLY A 42 -6.45 3.80 -9.17
CA GLY A 42 -6.29 4.50 -10.45
C GLY A 42 -7.30 4.14 -11.54
N GLY A 43 -8.35 3.36 -11.23
CA GLY A 43 -9.46 3.12 -12.14
C GLY A 43 -9.43 1.76 -12.87
N PRO A 44 -10.37 1.54 -13.82
CA PRO A 44 -10.53 0.26 -14.52
C PRO A 44 -9.25 -0.30 -15.14
N LYS A 45 -8.37 0.58 -15.64
CA LYS A 45 -7.05 0.26 -16.23
C LYS A 45 -5.93 1.07 -15.55
N GLY A 46 -5.92 1.10 -14.22
CA GLY A 46 -4.80 1.66 -13.44
C GLY A 46 -3.48 0.92 -13.69
N PHE A 47 -2.42 1.39 -13.04
CA PHE A 47 -1.03 0.95 -13.25
C PHE A 47 -0.77 -0.54 -13.00
N GLY A 48 -1.62 -1.20 -12.21
CA GLY A 48 -1.56 -2.65 -12.00
C GLY A 48 -2.06 -3.47 -13.20
N LYS A 49 -2.57 -2.83 -14.26
CA LYS A 49 -3.21 -3.46 -15.42
C LYS A 49 -2.63 -3.01 -16.76
N VAL A 50 -1.48 -2.33 -16.74
CA VAL A 50 -0.75 -1.89 -17.93
C VAL A 50 0.52 -2.70 -18.13
N ILE A 51 1.03 -2.72 -19.36
CA ILE A 51 2.31 -3.35 -19.68
C ILE A 51 3.42 -2.33 -19.45
N TRP A 52 4.37 -2.69 -18.59
CA TRP A 52 5.53 -1.86 -18.27
C TRP A 52 6.70 -2.18 -19.19
N THR A 53 7.43 -1.15 -19.59
CA THR A 53 8.71 -1.32 -20.30
C THR A 53 9.79 -1.70 -19.28
N VAL A 54 10.58 -2.73 -19.55
CA VAL A 54 11.82 -2.97 -18.79
C VAL A 54 12.86 -1.96 -19.26
N LYS A 55 13.17 -0.97 -18.42
CA LYS A 55 14.12 0.10 -18.75
C LYS A 55 15.57 -0.36 -18.55
N GLU A 56 15.79 -1.14 -17.50
CA GLU A 56 17.11 -1.58 -17.07
C GLU A 56 16.97 -2.81 -16.17
N HIS A 57 17.91 -3.75 -16.22
CA HIS A 57 18.00 -4.83 -15.24
C HIS A 57 19.44 -5.35 -15.09
N VAL A 58 19.76 -5.85 -13.90
CA VAL A 58 20.98 -6.58 -13.58
C VAL A 58 20.57 -7.85 -12.84
N SER A 59 20.92 -9.02 -13.38
CA SER A 59 20.52 -10.33 -12.85
C SER A 59 21.53 -11.00 -11.91
N HIS A 60 22.73 -10.41 -11.75
CA HIS A 60 23.84 -10.99 -11.00
C HIS A 60 24.48 -9.98 -10.04
N GLY A 61 25.41 -10.45 -9.21
CA GLY A 61 26.10 -9.63 -8.22
C GLY A 61 25.34 -9.54 -6.89
N ASP A 62 25.86 -8.71 -5.98
CA ASP A 62 25.33 -8.62 -4.61
C ASP A 62 24.04 -7.80 -4.49
N SER A 63 23.62 -7.13 -5.56
CA SER A 63 22.40 -6.32 -5.58
C SER A 63 21.69 -6.34 -6.93
N PRO A 64 21.16 -7.50 -7.37
CA PRO A 64 20.43 -7.59 -8.63
C PRO A 64 19.15 -6.74 -8.56
N TYR A 65 18.76 -6.16 -9.69
CA TYR A 65 17.61 -5.28 -9.78
C TYR A 65 16.94 -5.30 -11.15
N ILE A 66 15.71 -4.80 -11.18
CA ILE A 66 14.96 -4.50 -12.39
C ILE A 66 14.23 -3.18 -12.23
N THR A 67 14.32 -2.33 -13.24
CA THR A 67 13.63 -1.03 -13.31
C THR A 67 12.59 -1.08 -14.42
N PHE A 68 11.33 -0.93 -14.03
CA PHE A 68 10.20 -0.78 -14.93
C PHE A 68 9.92 0.70 -15.20
N TYR A 69 9.43 0.99 -16.40
CA TYR A 69 9.02 2.32 -16.86
C TYR A 69 7.64 2.28 -17.51
N TYR A 70 6.82 3.30 -17.23
CA TYR A 70 5.56 3.53 -17.90
C TYR A 70 5.34 5.02 -18.13
N HIS A 71 4.88 5.36 -19.33
CA HIS A 71 4.44 6.70 -19.69
C HIS A 71 2.92 6.75 -19.65
N SER A 72 2.37 7.37 -18.60
CA SER A 72 0.92 7.56 -18.45
C SER A 72 0.53 8.85 -19.15
N LEU A 73 -0.46 8.79 -20.05
CA LEU A 73 -0.85 9.94 -20.87
C LEU A 73 -1.67 10.97 -20.07
N ASP A 74 -1.73 12.21 -20.56
CA ASP A 74 -2.69 13.21 -20.07
C ASP A 74 -4.12 12.75 -20.35
N GLY A 75 -4.98 12.78 -19.33
CA GLY A 75 -6.37 12.32 -19.40
C GLY A 75 -6.54 10.81 -19.18
N GLU A 76 -5.46 10.05 -18.96
CA GLU A 76 -5.54 8.62 -18.73
C GLU A 76 -6.34 8.31 -17.45
N GLN A 77 -7.37 7.47 -17.58
CA GLN A 77 -8.35 7.17 -16.52
C GLN A 77 -9.08 8.41 -15.95
N GLY A 78 -9.01 9.55 -16.65
CA GLY A 78 -9.56 10.84 -16.24
C GLY A 78 -8.59 11.75 -15.47
N PHE A 79 -7.37 11.29 -15.18
CA PHE A 79 -6.39 12.10 -14.46
C PHE A 79 -5.73 13.14 -15.37
N PRO A 80 -5.56 14.40 -14.92
CA PRO A 80 -4.81 15.39 -15.67
C PRO A 80 -3.33 15.07 -15.69
N GLY A 81 -2.65 15.51 -16.73
CA GLY A 81 -1.20 15.49 -16.85
C GLY A 81 -0.63 14.14 -17.23
N ALA A 82 0.43 14.19 -18.04
CA ALA A 82 1.23 13.03 -18.37
C ALA A 82 2.29 12.79 -17.28
N LEU A 83 2.59 11.52 -17.00
CA LEU A 83 3.57 11.09 -16.02
C LEU A 83 4.61 10.17 -16.64
N ASP A 84 5.87 10.40 -16.28
CA ASP A 84 6.92 9.39 -16.42
C ASP A 84 7.07 8.67 -15.08
N VAL A 85 6.77 7.37 -15.06
CA VAL A 85 6.76 6.55 -13.85
C VAL A 85 7.85 5.49 -13.93
N TYR A 86 8.68 5.40 -12.90
CA TYR A 86 9.73 4.41 -12.75
C TYR A 86 9.54 3.62 -11.47
N VAL A 87 9.67 2.30 -11.55
CA VAL A 87 9.60 1.40 -10.39
C VAL A 87 10.80 0.47 -10.42
N LYS A 88 11.70 0.60 -9.44
CA LYS A 88 12.86 -0.26 -9.28
C LYS A 88 12.61 -1.25 -8.17
N TYR A 89 12.72 -2.54 -8.47
CA TYR A 89 12.83 -3.62 -7.49
C TYR A 89 14.29 -4.04 -7.40
N GLN A 90 14.85 -4.08 -6.20
CA GLN A 90 16.24 -4.47 -5.98
C GLN A 90 16.35 -5.37 -4.76
N LEU A 91 17.00 -6.51 -4.94
CA LEU A 91 17.42 -7.37 -3.84
C LEU A 91 18.79 -6.93 -3.35
N SER A 92 19.06 -7.08 -2.06
CA SER A 92 20.38 -6.79 -1.48
C SER A 92 20.64 -7.75 -0.31
N ARG A 93 21.92 -8.03 -0.05
CA ARG A 93 22.29 -8.86 1.12
C ARG A 93 21.94 -8.12 2.43
N PRO A 94 21.61 -8.85 3.51
CA PRO A 94 21.43 -10.30 3.56
C PRO A 94 20.12 -10.78 2.93
N TYR A 95 18.99 -10.12 3.17
CA TYR A 95 17.68 -10.49 2.62
C TYR A 95 16.77 -9.27 2.48
N ASP A 96 17.26 -8.20 1.87
CA ASP A 96 16.50 -6.96 1.70
C ASP A 96 15.83 -6.93 0.32
N LEU A 97 14.54 -6.62 0.28
CA LEU A 97 13.82 -6.23 -0.92
C LEU A 97 13.51 -4.74 -0.84
N SER A 98 14.19 -3.94 -1.64
CA SER A 98 13.89 -2.52 -1.80
C SER A 98 13.03 -2.28 -3.05
N ILE A 99 12.06 -1.39 -2.90
CA ILE A 99 11.19 -0.92 -3.98
C ILE A 99 11.26 0.61 -3.98
N ARG A 100 11.67 1.18 -5.11
CA ARG A 100 11.76 2.64 -5.29
C ARG A 100 10.89 3.08 -6.44
N MET A 101 9.96 3.98 -6.17
CA MET A 101 9.01 4.51 -7.14
C MET A 101 9.27 6.00 -7.33
N ASN A 102 9.55 6.41 -8.56
CA ASN A 102 9.79 7.80 -8.90
C ASN A 102 8.81 8.23 -9.99
N VAL A 103 8.17 9.38 -9.80
CA VAL A 103 7.21 9.92 -10.76
C VAL A 103 7.52 11.37 -11.06
N THR A 104 7.56 11.72 -12.34
CA THR A 104 7.69 13.12 -12.79
C THR A 104 6.44 13.53 -13.56
N ALA A 105 5.82 14.63 -13.14
CA ALA A 105 4.75 15.26 -13.91
C ALA A 105 5.32 16.08 -15.06
N ARG A 106 4.88 15.81 -16.29
CA ARG A 106 5.50 16.40 -17.50
C ARG A 106 4.89 17.74 -17.91
N ASN A 107 3.60 17.94 -17.70
CA ASN A 107 2.87 19.07 -18.29
C ASN A 107 1.82 19.71 -17.36
N LYS A 108 1.18 18.96 -16.46
CA LYS A 108 0.14 19.49 -15.55
C LYS A 108 0.33 18.94 -14.14
N ALA A 109 -0.14 19.69 -13.16
CA ALA A 109 -0.25 19.19 -11.79
C ALA A 109 -1.25 18.01 -11.76
N THR A 110 -0.94 16.99 -10.95
CA THR A 110 -1.78 15.78 -10.87
C THR A 110 -1.59 15.07 -9.53
N PRO A 111 -2.62 14.41 -8.98
CA PRO A 111 -2.43 13.56 -7.82
C PRO A 111 -1.62 12.31 -8.19
N VAL A 112 -0.67 11.94 -7.34
CA VAL A 112 0.12 10.71 -7.43
C VAL A 112 0.18 10.06 -6.05
N ASN A 113 -0.20 8.79 -5.99
CA ASN A 113 -0.06 7.96 -4.81
C ASN A 113 0.16 6.52 -5.29
N LEU A 114 1.39 6.03 -5.21
CA LEU A 114 1.69 4.67 -5.65
C LEU A 114 1.72 3.72 -4.46
N ALA A 115 1.43 2.44 -4.70
CA ALA A 115 1.59 1.42 -3.68
C ALA A 115 1.99 0.07 -4.27
N ASN A 116 2.71 -0.72 -3.47
CA ASN A 116 2.94 -2.13 -3.75
C ASN A 116 1.86 -2.96 -3.02
N HIS A 117 1.07 -3.71 -3.79
CA HIS A 117 -0.08 -4.45 -3.28
C HIS A 117 0.26 -5.93 -3.01
N ALA A 118 1.42 -6.18 -2.37
CA ALA A 118 1.86 -7.53 -2.04
C ALA A 118 1.01 -8.13 -0.90
N TYR A 119 0.60 -9.39 -1.11
CA TYR A 119 -0.11 -10.21 -0.12
C TYR A 119 0.90 -11.15 0.55
N TRP A 120 1.16 -10.92 1.83
CA TRP A 120 2.12 -11.65 2.62
C TRP A 120 1.45 -12.77 3.42
N ASN A 121 1.98 -13.98 3.28
CA ASN A 121 1.74 -15.07 4.23
C ASN A 121 3.09 -15.71 4.58
N LEU A 122 3.64 -15.32 5.72
CA LEU A 122 4.94 -15.81 6.20
C LEU A 122 4.93 -17.29 6.62
N ALA A 123 3.78 -17.96 6.73
CA ALA A 123 3.73 -19.41 6.89
C ALA A 123 3.88 -20.15 5.54
N GLY A 124 3.79 -19.42 4.42
CA GLY A 124 3.91 -19.92 3.05
C GLY A 124 2.57 -19.94 2.33
N HIS A 125 2.57 -19.85 1.00
CA HIS A 125 1.31 -19.81 0.27
C HIS A 125 0.52 -21.13 0.43
N GLY A 126 -0.77 -21.01 0.75
CA GLY A 126 -1.63 -22.17 1.00
C GLY A 126 -1.51 -22.77 2.41
N SER A 127 -0.87 -22.07 3.35
CA SER A 127 -0.78 -22.50 4.76
C SER A 127 -2.02 -22.15 5.61
N GLY A 128 -3.06 -21.58 5.00
CA GLY A 128 -4.25 -21.08 5.70
C GLY A 128 -4.18 -19.58 5.97
N ASP A 129 -4.89 -19.14 7.02
CA ASP A 129 -4.99 -17.74 7.40
C ASP A 129 -3.71 -17.18 8.06
N VAL A 130 -3.67 -15.85 8.20
CA VAL A 130 -2.60 -15.10 8.89
C VAL A 130 -3.01 -14.62 10.27
N LEU A 131 -4.10 -15.13 10.86
CA LEU A 131 -4.61 -14.60 12.13
C LEU A 131 -3.66 -14.82 13.31
N LYS A 132 -2.75 -15.80 13.19
CA LYS A 132 -1.69 -16.08 14.17
C LYS A 132 -0.37 -15.36 13.88
N HIS A 133 -0.25 -14.67 12.76
CA HIS A 133 0.91 -13.81 12.52
C HIS A 133 0.91 -12.70 13.56
N GLU A 134 2.08 -12.38 14.08
CA GLU A 134 2.28 -11.28 14.99
C GLU A 134 2.58 -10.01 14.19
N LEU A 135 1.88 -8.92 14.50
CA LEU A 135 2.04 -7.61 13.88
C LEU A 135 2.33 -6.57 14.96
N GLN A 136 3.31 -5.71 14.69
CA GLN A 136 3.49 -4.42 15.35
C GLN A 136 3.46 -3.33 14.28
N MET A 137 2.71 -2.26 14.52
CA MET A 137 2.62 -1.08 13.66
C MET A 137 3.26 0.12 14.36
N PHE A 138 4.10 0.87 13.65
CA PHE A 138 4.68 2.12 14.14
C PHE A 138 3.80 3.30 13.69
N ALA A 139 2.56 3.29 14.18
CA ALA A 139 1.54 4.27 13.85
C ALA A 139 0.59 4.46 15.05
N SER A 140 0.58 5.67 15.60
CA SER A 140 -0.27 6.04 16.73
C SER A 140 -1.67 6.51 16.32
N HIS A 141 -1.87 6.75 15.02
CA HIS A 141 -3.14 7.23 14.47
C HIS A 141 -3.55 6.46 13.21
N TYR A 142 -4.82 6.56 12.84
CA TYR A 142 -5.39 6.02 11.62
C TYR A 142 -6.38 7.02 11.00
N THR A 143 -6.80 6.76 9.77
CA THR A 143 -7.84 7.57 9.10
C THR A 143 -9.18 6.81 9.11
N PRO A 144 -10.14 7.15 9.99
CA PRO A 144 -11.46 6.54 10.00
C PRO A 144 -12.17 6.66 8.66
N VAL A 145 -12.99 5.67 8.34
CA VAL A 145 -13.76 5.63 7.09
C VAL A 145 -15.27 5.63 7.35
N ASP A 146 -16.03 6.10 6.38
CA ASP A 146 -17.48 6.02 6.36
C ASP A 146 -17.98 4.63 5.89
N GLY A 147 -19.30 4.46 5.78
CA GLY A 147 -19.90 3.21 5.30
C GLY A 147 -19.58 2.84 3.84
N SER A 148 -18.99 3.75 3.07
CA SER A 148 -18.50 3.53 1.70
C SER A 148 -16.98 3.28 1.66
N MET A 149 -16.34 3.08 2.81
CA MET A 149 -14.89 2.90 2.95
C MET A 149 -14.09 4.12 2.46
N ILE A 150 -14.67 5.32 2.54
CA ILE A 150 -14.01 6.60 2.23
C ILE A 150 -13.55 7.26 3.53
N PRO A 151 -12.31 7.76 3.62
CA PRO A 151 -11.88 8.51 4.80
C PRO A 151 -12.80 9.67 5.13
N THR A 152 -13.05 9.89 6.41
CA THR A 152 -13.90 11.01 6.87
C THR A 152 -13.18 12.35 6.86
N GLY A 153 -11.86 12.34 6.65
CA GLY A 153 -10.97 13.48 6.89
C GLY A 153 -10.42 13.55 8.31
N GLU A 154 -10.88 12.69 9.23
CA GLU A 154 -10.32 12.61 10.59
C GLU A 154 -8.98 11.85 10.61
N VAL A 155 -8.11 12.21 11.55
CA VAL A 155 -6.92 11.43 11.93
C VAL A 155 -7.06 11.11 13.42
N ALA A 156 -7.50 9.88 13.73
CA ALA A 156 -7.91 9.46 15.07
C ALA A 156 -6.83 8.58 15.72
N PRO A 157 -6.69 8.59 17.07
CA PRO A 157 -5.73 7.74 17.76
C PRO A 157 -6.13 6.26 17.65
N VAL A 158 -5.15 5.37 17.52
CA VAL A 158 -5.41 3.91 17.56
C VAL A 158 -5.55 3.39 18.99
N ALA A 159 -4.98 4.10 19.97
CA ALA A 159 -4.91 3.65 21.36
C ALA A 159 -6.30 3.36 21.94
N GLY A 160 -6.46 2.16 22.52
CA GLY A 160 -7.73 1.72 23.10
C GLY A 160 -8.80 1.30 22.09
N THR A 161 -8.46 1.23 20.80
CA THR A 161 -9.36 0.74 19.75
C THR A 161 -8.96 -0.67 19.28
N MET A 162 -9.80 -1.29 18.44
CA MET A 162 -9.50 -2.55 17.76
C MET A 162 -8.28 -2.45 16.81
N TYR A 163 -7.88 -1.23 16.45
CA TYR A 163 -6.76 -0.94 15.54
C TYR A 163 -5.42 -0.75 16.27
N ASP A 164 -5.37 -0.94 17.61
CA ASP A 164 -4.11 -0.77 18.36
C ASP A 164 -3.14 -1.94 18.13
N PHE A 165 -2.20 -1.74 17.20
CA PHE A 165 -1.04 -2.61 16.96
C PHE A 165 0.27 -1.97 17.43
N GLY A 166 0.23 -0.99 18.35
CA GLY A 166 1.43 -0.34 18.85
C GLY A 166 2.38 -1.31 19.58
N ARG A 167 1.80 -2.39 20.12
CA ARG A 167 2.53 -3.56 20.62
C ARG A 167 2.40 -4.72 19.65
N ARG A 168 3.42 -5.59 19.63
CA ARG A 168 3.39 -6.82 18.85
C ARG A 168 2.31 -7.77 19.39
N ILE A 169 1.25 -8.00 18.61
CA ILE A 169 0.15 -8.90 18.96
C ILE A 169 -0.26 -9.75 17.74
N PRO A 170 -0.90 -10.92 17.93
CA PRO A 170 -1.50 -11.66 16.82
C PRO A 170 -2.53 -10.81 16.06
N VAL A 171 -2.52 -10.87 14.73
CA VAL A 171 -3.48 -10.17 13.85
C VAL A 171 -4.93 -10.44 14.26
N GLY A 172 -5.24 -11.69 14.62
CA GLY A 172 -6.58 -12.11 15.00
C GLY A 172 -7.10 -11.59 16.35
N THR A 173 -6.25 -10.98 17.18
CA THR A 173 -6.57 -10.65 18.59
C THR A 173 -7.85 -9.84 18.72
N ASN A 174 -7.94 -8.69 18.04
CA ASN A 174 -9.08 -7.78 18.12
C ASN A 174 -10.09 -7.98 16.98
N MET A 175 -9.91 -9.01 16.16
CA MET A 175 -10.66 -9.16 14.91
C MET A 175 -12.17 -9.18 15.14
N LYS A 176 -12.64 -9.86 16.21
CA LYS A 176 -14.07 -10.01 16.51
C LYS A 176 -14.82 -8.71 16.80
N ILE A 177 -14.11 -7.67 17.21
CA ILE A 177 -14.69 -6.36 17.56
C ILE A 177 -14.47 -5.31 16.45
N VAL A 178 -13.89 -5.71 15.32
CA VAL A 178 -13.83 -4.86 14.13
C VAL A 178 -15.25 -4.69 13.56
N PRO A 179 -15.65 -3.47 13.13
CA PRO A 179 -16.97 -3.23 12.56
C PRO A 179 -17.32 -4.22 11.44
N GLY A 180 -18.60 -4.56 11.32
CA GLY A 180 -19.05 -5.64 10.43
C GLY A 180 -18.92 -7.05 11.01
N GLY A 181 -18.67 -7.19 12.33
CA GLY A 181 -18.68 -8.48 13.02
C GLY A 181 -17.42 -9.31 12.79
N GLY A 182 -16.27 -8.65 12.62
CA GLY A 182 -15.01 -9.29 12.29
C GLY A 182 -14.81 -9.52 10.80
N GLY A 183 -15.10 -8.50 10.00
CA GLY A 183 -14.84 -8.45 8.57
C GLY A 183 -13.37 -8.22 8.17
N GLY A 184 -12.41 -8.40 9.10
CA GLY A 184 -11.00 -8.12 8.83
C GLY A 184 -10.61 -6.65 8.96
N TYR A 185 -9.31 -6.36 8.89
CA TYR A 185 -8.81 -4.99 8.80
C TYR A 185 -8.73 -4.56 7.34
N ASP A 186 -9.08 -3.30 7.07
CA ASP A 186 -8.87 -2.60 5.81
C ASP A 186 -8.75 -1.09 6.10
N MET A 187 -7.71 -0.72 6.85
CA MET A 187 -7.55 0.65 7.37
C MET A 187 -6.20 1.24 7.02
N ASN A 188 -6.18 2.55 6.70
CA ASN A 188 -4.95 3.32 6.57
C ASN A 188 -4.51 3.84 7.94
N TYR A 189 -3.27 3.51 8.29
CA TYR A 189 -2.57 3.98 9.48
C TYR A 189 -1.66 5.16 9.12
N ALA A 190 -1.62 6.17 9.98
CA ALA A 190 -0.71 7.29 9.90
C ALA A 190 0.62 6.93 10.56
N VAL A 191 1.67 6.73 9.75
CA VAL A 191 2.97 6.24 10.23
C VAL A 191 3.67 7.33 11.05
N ASP A 192 4.05 6.98 12.27
CA ASP A 192 4.71 7.90 13.20
C ASP A 192 6.05 8.39 12.65
N GLY A 193 6.42 9.63 12.97
CA GLY A 193 7.70 10.24 12.56
C GLY A 193 7.58 11.75 12.42
N GLN A 194 8.72 12.46 12.49
CA GLN A 194 8.71 13.93 12.46
C GLN A 194 8.17 14.46 11.13
N HIS A 195 7.05 15.20 11.22
CA HIS A 195 6.59 16.09 10.16
C HIS A 195 7.73 17.07 9.80
N GLY A 196 8.21 17.03 8.55
CA GLY A 196 9.24 17.95 8.05
C GLY A 196 10.49 17.30 7.47
N GLN A 197 10.79 16.04 7.78
CA GLN A 197 11.82 15.27 7.06
C GLN A 197 11.22 14.59 5.83
N GLN A 198 10.92 15.39 4.80
CA GLN A 198 10.41 14.86 3.52
C GLN A 198 11.36 13.77 2.99
N ASN A 199 10.80 12.61 2.67
CA ASN A 199 11.49 11.42 2.14
C ASN A 199 12.37 10.63 3.13
N ALA A 200 12.38 10.93 4.42
CA ALA A 200 13.11 10.11 5.39
C ALA A 200 12.46 8.74 5.57
N MET A 201 13.28 7.68 5.50
CA MET A 201 12.86 6.31 5.78
C MET A 201 12.60 6.15 7.28
N ARG A 202 11.44 5.59 7.63
CA ARG A 202 11.03 5.31 9.01
C ARG A 202 10.50 3.88 9.13
N PRO A 203 10.57 3.25 10.32
CA PRO A 203 9.95 1.95 10.52
C PRO A 203 8.43 2.10 10.38
N VAL A 204 7.79 1.17 9.68
CA VAL A 204 6.34 1.15 9.42
C VAL A 204 5.69 0.01 10.18
N ALA A 205 6.22 -1.19 10.03
CA ALA A 205 5.67 -2.38 10.67
C ALA A 205 6.71 -3.48 10.86
N ARG A 206 6.42 -4.39 11.78
CA ARG A 206 7.11 -5.67 11.96
C ARG A 206 6.10 -6.79 11.90
N VAL A 207 6.40 -7.82 11.11
CA VAL A 207 5.53 -8.98 10.94
C VAL A 207 6.32 -10.25 11.17
N ARG A 208 5.74 -11.21 11.90
CA ARG A 208 6.34 -12.52 12.16
C ARG A 208 5.30 -13.62 12.09
N ASP A 209 5.64 -14.74 11.47
CA ASP A 209 4.93 -15.99 11.71
C ASP A 209 5.65 -16.79 12.81
N PRO A 210 5.03 -16.98 14.00
CA PRO A 210 5.68 -17.67 15.10
C PRO A 210 6.00 -19.13 14.81
N LYS A 211 5.26 -19.78 13.88
CA LYS A 211 5.45 -21.20 13.57
C LYS A 211 6.67 -21.44 12.68
N SER A 212 6.85 -20.66 11.62
CA SER A 212 8.01 -20.80 10.73
C SER A 212 9.24 -20.00 11.17
N GLY A 213 9.07 -19.04 12.08
CA GLY A 213 10.13 -18.12 12.50
C GLY A 213 10.47 -17.04 11.46
N ARG A 214 9.83 -17.05 10.29
CA ARG A 214 10.04 -16.03 9.25
C ARG A 214 9.42 -14.71 9.68
N ALA A 215 10.16 -13.63 9.46
CA ALA A 215 9.76 -12.29 9.79
C ALA A 215 10.19 -11.29 8.71
N PHE A 216 9.58 -10.11 8.73
CA PHE A 216 10.15 -8.92 8.10
C PHE A 216 9.91 -7.65 8.91
N GLU A 217 10.82 -6.70 8.74
CA GLU A 217 10.56 -5.29 9.03
C GLU A 217 10.25 -4.54 7.73
N LEU A 218 9.24 -3.68 7.76
CA LEU A 218 8.93 -2.76 6.68
C LEU A 218 9.37 -1.35 7.07
N TRP A 219 10.21 -0.75 6.25
CA TRP A 219 10.61 0.65 6.34
C TRP A 219 10.13 1.39 5.10
N ALA A 220 9.65 2.63 5.24
CA ALA A 220 9.26 3.44 4.08
C ALA A 220 9.30 4.94 4.38
N ASN A 221 9.17 5.75 3.35
CA ASN A 221 9.14 7.22 3.47
C ASN A 221 7.74 7.85 3.33
N GLN A 222 6.71 7.03 3.02
CA GLN A 222 5.34 7.50 2.88
C GLN A 222 4.69 7.79 4.23
N PRO A 223 3.71 8.70 4.29
CA PRO A 223 3.06 9.08 5.55
C PRO A 223 2.07 8.03 6.06
N GLY A 224 1.53 7.18 5.19
CA GLY A 224 0.51 6.19 5.53
C GLY A 224 0.88 4.75 5.15
N VAL A 225 0.16 3.80 5.73
CA VAL A 225 0.17 2.39 5.34
C VAL A 225 -1.24 1.80 5.39
N GLN A 226 -1.73 1.26 4.27
CA GLN A 226 -2.95 0.44 4.28
C GLN A 226 -2.62 -0.92 4.88
N PHE A 227 -3.34 -1.30 5.93
CA PHE A 227 -3.33 -2.65 6.46
C PHE A 227 -4.64 -3.36 6.07
N TYR A 228 -4.51 -4.35 5.19
CA TYR A 228 -5.62 -5.17 4.71
C TYR A 228 -5.38 -6.65 5.00
N THR A 229 -6.34 -7.35 5.58
CA THR A 229 -6.22 -8.78 5.91
C THR A 229 -6.88 -9.71 4.90
N ALA A 230 -6.89 -9.38 3.61
CA ALA A 230 -7.43 -10.29 2.59
C ALA A 230 -8.87 -10.77 2.87
N SER A 231 -9.67 -9.92 3.52
CA SER A 231 -10.98 -10.29 4.08
C SER A 231 -12.03 -10.64 3.05
N TRP A 232 -11.85 -10.17 1.82
CA TRP A 232 -12.77 -10.36 0.70
C TRP A 232 -12.31 -11.42 -0.30
N LEU A 233 -11.25 -12.18 0.00
CA LEU A 233 -10.84 -13.28 -0.87
C LEU A 233 -11.83 -14.44 -0.75
N ILE A 234 -12.42 -14.82 -1.89
CA ILE A 234 -13.38 -15.93 -1.98
C ILE A 234 -12.75 -17.06 -2.78
N ASN A 235 -11.96 -17.90 -2.11
CA ASN A 235 -11.34 -19.10 -2.67
C ASN A 235 -10.62 -18.86 -4.02
N GLU A 236 -9.78 -17.83 -4.05
CA GLU A 236 -9.02 -17.45 -5.24
C GLU A 236 -8.00 -18.53 -5.62
N LYS A 237 -7.85 -18.78 -6.92
CA LYS A 237 -6.87 -19.75 -7.42
C LYS A 237 -5.45 -19.18 -7.31
N GLY A 238 -4.68 -19.76 -6.39
CA GLY A 238 -3.31 -19.42 -6.10
C GLY A 238 -2.25 -20.22 -6.86
N LYS A 239 -0.99 -20.01 -6.47
CA LYS A 239 0.19 -20.69 -7.03
C LYS A 239 0.13 -22.19 -6.74
N ALA A 240 0.64 -22.99 -7.68
CA ALA A 240 0.70 -24.46 -7.58
C ALA A 240 -0.64 -25.13 -7.21
N GLY A 241 -1.75 -24.58 -7.71
CA GLY A 241 -3.10 -25.13 -7.47
C GLY A 241 -3.66 -24.91 -6.06
N LYS A 242 -2.98 -24.17 -5.19
CA LYS A 242 -3.51 -23.81 -3.86
C LYS A 242 -4.69 -22.84 -3.98
N VAL A 243 -5.55 -22.84 -2.96
CA VAL A 243 -6.69 -21.93 -2.86
C VAL A 243 -6.39 -20.89 -1.78
N TYR A 244 -6.60 -19.61 -2.09
CA TYR A 244 -6.44 -18.50 -1.16
C TYR A 244 -7.82 -18.04 -0.68
N GLY A 245 -8.12 -18.30 0.58
CA GLY A 245 -9.38 -17.91 1.21
C GLY A 245 -9.26 -16.61 2.02
N GLN A 246 -10.37 -16.27 2.67
CA GLN A 246 -10.47 -15.16 3.61
C GLN A 246 -9.34 -15.22 4.66
N TYR A 247 -8.74 -14.07 4.95
CA TYR A 247 -7.59 -13.95 5.87
C TYR A 247 -6.33 -14.70 5.43
N GLY A 248 -6.26 -15.19 4.18
CA GLY A 248 -5.13 -15.98 3.68
C GLY A 248 -3.80 -15.22 3.56
N ALA A 249 -3.81 -13.90 3.73
CA ALA A 249 -2.63 -13.04 3.69
C ALA A 249 -2.92 -11.69 4.37
N LEU A 250 -1.86 -10.92 4.63
CA LEU A 250 -1.92 -9.51 4.96
C LEU A 250 -1.21 -8.64 3.92
N CYS A 251 -1.73 -7.44 3.68
CA CYS A 251 -1.12 -6.41 2.86
C CYS A 251 -0.65 -5.27 3.77
N LEU A 252 0.50 -4.69 3.43
CA LEU A 252 1.03 -3.47 4.05
C LEU A 252 1.44 -2.51 2.94
N GLU A 253 0.48 -1.71 2.49
CA GLU A 253 0.63 -0.83 1.33
C GLU A 253 1.01 0.56 1.81
N THR A 254 2.31 0.85 1.89
CA THR A 254 2.78 2.20 2.22
C THR A 254 2.33 3.16 1.12
N GLN A 255 1.75 4.30 1.48
CA GLN A 255 1.06 5.21 0.55
C GLN A 255 0.84 6.60 1.18
N ALA A 256 0.41 7.58 0.39
CA ALA A 256 -0.28 8.76 0.92
C ALA A 256 -1.65 8.37 1.50
N TYR A 257 -2.23 9.22 2.35
CA TYR A 257 -3.55 8.93 2.93
C TYR A 257 -4.60 8.78 1.80
N PRO A 258 -5.48 7.77 1.88
CA PRO A 258 -6.56 7.61 0.91
C PRO A 258 -7.40 8.88 0.81
N ASP A 259 -7.90 9.16 -0.39
CA ASP A 259 -8.68 10.35 -0.71
C ASP A 259 -8.05 11.71 -0.34
N ALA A 260 -6.73 11.79 -0.09
CA ALA A 260 -6.05 13.05 0.30
C ALA A 260 -6.28 14.21 -0.68
N VAL A 261 -6.59 13.92 -1.95
CA VAL A 261 -6.93 14.94 -2.95
C VAL A 261 -8.23 15.70 -2.62
N ASN A 262 -9.10 15.12 -1.79
CA ASN A 262 -10.36 15.71 -1.33
C ASN A 262 -10.35 16.14 0.15
N HIS A 263 -9.25 15.88 0.88
CA HIS A 263 -9.09 16.25 2.29
C HIS A 263 -7.93 17.24 2.46
N PRO A 264 -8.19 18.56 2.50
CA PRO A 264 -7.13 19.59 2.55
C PRO A 264 -6.28 19.54 3.83
N ASN A 265 -6.75 18.87 4.88
CA ASN A 265 -6.02 18.65 6.12
C ASN A 265 -5.08 17.43 6.07
N PHE A 266 -5.17 16.59 5.04
CA PHE A 266 -4.23 15.49 4.84
C PHE A 266 -2.95 15.96 4.12
N PRO A 267 -1.82 15.25 4.28
CA PRO A 267 -0.62 15.53 3.51
C PRO A 267 -0.92 15.48 2.00
N SER A 268 -0.51 16.53 1.28
CA SER A 268 -0.79 16.64 -0.16
C SER A 268 -0.12 15.52 -0.96
N SER A 269 -0.87 14.94 -1.89
CA SER A 269 -0.38 13.97 -2.88
C SER A 269 -0.26 14.57 -4.29
N ILE A 270 -0.26 15.90 -4.42
CA ILE A 270 -0.18 16.58 -5.72
C ILE A 270 1.27 16.73 -6.16
N VAL A 271 1.56 16.28 -7.39
CA VAL A 271 2.85 16.48 -8.06
C VAL A 271 2.68 17.51 -9.15
N ARG A 272 3.50 18.57 -9.11
CA ARG A 272 3.51 19.64 -10.12
C ARG A 272 4.66 19.45 -11.12
N PRO A 273 4.57 20.02 -12.33
CA PRO A 273 5.70 20.01 -13.27
C PRO A 273 6.98 20.56 -12.63
N GLY A 274 8.10 19.87 -12.87
CA GLY A 274 9.39 20.17 -12.23
C GLY A 274 9.59 19.51 -10.86
N GLN A 275 8.57 18.90 -10.27
CA GLN A 275 8.69 18.12 -9.03
C GLN A 275 8.85 16.63 -9.34
N VAL A 276 9.52 15.93 -8.42
CA VAL A 276 9.67 14.48 -8.44
C VAL A 276 8.99 13.91 -7.21
N TYR A 277 7.98 13.06 -7.41
CA TYR A 277 7.45 12.21 -6.36
C TYR A 277 8.40 11.05 -6.12
N LYS A 278 8.65 10.75 -4.84
CA LYS A 278 9.51 9.67 -4.39
C LYS A 278 8.78 8.81 -3.37
N HIS A 279 8.82 7.51 -3.59
CA HIS A 279 8.31 6.52 -2.67
C HIS A 279 9.30 5.38 -2.58
N ASP A 280 9.98 5.34 -1.45
CA ASP A 280 10.96 4.31 -1.13
C ASP A 280 10.40 3.43 -0.02
N MET A 281 10.51 2.12 -0.21
CA MET A 281 10.18 1.12 0.81
C MET A 281 11.20 -0.02 0.79
N VAL A 282 11.45 -0.62 1.95
CA VAL A 282 12.36 -1.75 2.14
C VAL A 282 11.70 -2.77 3.05
N PHE A 283 11.59 -4.01 2.56
CA PHE A 283 11.32 -5.17 3.39
C PHE A 283 12.65 -5.80 3.77
N ARG A 284 12.94 -5.90 5.07
CA ARG A 284 14.11 -6.59 5.61
C ARG A 284 13.68 -7.93 6.15
N PHE A 285 13.97 -9.01 5.43
CA PHE A 285 13.56 -10.35 5.85
C PHE A 285 14.56 -10.95 6.85
N SER A 286 14.04 -11.73 7.77
CA SER A 286 14.86 -12.44 8.77
C SER A 286 14.19 -13.71 9.24
N TYR A 287 14.96 -14.50 10.00
CA TYR A 287 14.44 -15.59 10.82
C TYR A 287 14.62 -15.17 12.29
N GLN A 288 13.53 -14.78 12.95
CA GLN A 288 13.56 -14.51 14.38
C GLN A 288 13.10 -15.75 15.14
N ALA A 289 14.08 -16.55 15.57
CA ALA A 289 13.86 -17.77 16.34
C ALA A 289 13.28 -17.47 17.74
N THR A 290 13.55 -16.31 18.32
CA THR A 290 13.18 -15.97 19.72
C THR A 290 13.02 -14.46 19.94
N TYR A 291 12.17 -14.14 20.90
CA TYR A 291 11.79 -12.81 21.40
C TYR A 291 13.02 -11.90 21.63
N ASP A 292 13.03 -10.72 20.99
CA ASP A 292 13.76 -9.59 21.57
C ASP A 292 13.07 -9.26 22.90
N ALA A 293 13.86 -9.33 23.98
CA ALA A 293 13.48 -9.07 25.37
C ALA A 293 12.99 -7.63 25.58
#